data_AF-A0AAX1N6Y9-F1
#
_entry.id   AF-A0AAX1N6Y9-F1
#
_cell.length_a   1.000
_cell.length_b   1.000
_cell.length_c   1.000
_cell.angle_alpha   90.00
_cell.angle_beta   90.00
_cell.angle_gamma   90.00
#
_symmetry.space_group_name_H-M   'P 1'
#
loop_
_entity.id
_entity.type
_entity.pdbx_description
1 polymer ?
#
loop_
_entity_poly.entity_id
_entity_poly.type
_entity_poly.pdbx_seq_one_letter_code
_entity_poly.pdbx_strand_id
1 'polypeptide(L)' 'MFKSFRARYNFQRTAAKPKVNRELEGFEIKINSAGEIESSYSIDQLNEFLNRKVYDKKLKNDVENQEIL' A
#
# COMPACT_ATOMS: atom_id res chain seq x y z
N MET A 1 2.25 -0.88 41.54
CA MET A 1 2.05 -2.11 40.75
C MET A 1 1.84 -1.69 39.30
N PHE A 2 2.84 -1.87 38.44
CA PHE A 2 2.86 -1.33 37.08
C PHE A 2 1.83 -2.03 36.20
N LYS A 3 0.78 -1.30 35.77
CA LYS A 3 -0.14 -1.77 34.74
C LYS A 3 0.68 -2.02 33.48
N SER A 4 0.74 -3.28 33.05
CA SER A 4 1.55 -3.74 31.93
C SER A 4 1.31 -2.87 30.68
N PHE A 5 2.38 -2.30 30.13
CA PHE A 5 2.42 -1.53 28.89
C PHE A 5 2.04 -2.32 27.62
N ARG A 6 1.70 -3.61 27.76
CA ARG A 6 1.48 -4.56 26.65
C ARG A 6 0.05 -4.60 26.11
N ALA A 7 -0.78 -3.60 26.41
CA ALA A 7 -2.18 -3.54 25.98
C ALA A 7 -2.45 -2.63 24.76
N ARG A 8 -1.42 -2.04 24.15
CA ARG A 8 -1.60 -0.93 23.18
C ARG A 8 -1.68 -1.30 21.70
N TYR A 9 -1.44 -2.55 21.32
CA TYR A 9 -1.57 -2.99 19.92
C TYR A 9 -2.71 -3.99 19.77
N ASN A 10 -3.95 -3.51 19.93
CA ASN A 10 -5.14 -4.22 19.45
C ASN A 10 -5.22 -4.05 17.93
N PHE A 11 -4.41 -4.79 17.16
CA PHE A 11 -4.64 -4.95 15.72
C PHE A 11 -5.83 -5.89 15.54
N GLN A 12 -7.04 -5.37 15.72
CA GLN A 12 -8.26 -6.09 15.39
C GLN A 12 -8.25 -6.32 13.88
N ARG A 13 -8.03 -7.56 13.44
CA ARG A 13 -8.33 -7.97 12.07
C ARG A 13 -9.84 -7.83 11.90
N THR A 14 -10.30 -6.67 11.46
CA THR A 14 -11.69 -6.50 11.04
C THR A 14 -11.91 -7.45 9.88
N ALA A 15 -12.89 -8.36 9.98
CA ALA A 15 -13.27 -9.25 8.89
C ALA A 15 -13.86 -8.48 7.67
N ALA A 16 -14.05 -7.17 7.80
CA ALA A 16 -14.45 -6.30 6.71
C ALA A 16 -13.36 -6.22 5.65
N LYS A 17 -13.75 -6.41 4.39
CA LYS A 17 -12.85 -6.21 3.24
C LYS A 17 -12.31 -4.77 3.26
N PRO A 18 -11.03 -4.57 2.93
CA PRO A 18 -10.46 -3.23 2.83
C PRO A 18 -11.23 -2.42 1.78
N LYS A 19 -11.43 -1.13 2.05
CA LYS A 19 -12.02 -0.21 1.07
C LYS A 19 -11.00 0.03 -0.04
N VAL A 20 -11.27 -0.50 -1.23
CA VAL A 20 -10.45 -0.32 -2.43
C VAL A 20 -11.10 0.68 -3.38
N ASN A 21 -10.32 1.23 -4.32
CA ASN A 21 -10.87 2.01 -5.43
C ASN A 21 -11.79 1.11 -6.26
N ARG A 22 -12.85 1.66 -6.86
CA ARG A 22 -13.75 0.91 -7.76
C ARG A 22 -13.01 0.26 -8.92
N GLU A 23 -11.98 0.91 -9.45
CA GLU A 23 -11.13 0.35 -10.53
C GLU A 23 -10.22 -0.79 -10.05
N LEU A 24 -10.07 -0.97 -8.74
CA LEU A 24 -9.33 -2.07 -8.11
C LEU A 24 -10.28 -3.04 -7.37
N GLU A 25 -11.56 -3.08 -7.75
CA GLU A 25 -12.50 -4.04 -7.19
C GLU A 25 -12.03 -5.47 -7.55
N GLY A 26 -11.86 -6.33 -6.54
CA GLY A 26 -11.26 -7.65 -6.71
C GLY A 26 -9.74 -7.69 -6.54
N PHE A 27 -9.10 -6.57 -6.19
CA PHE A 27 -7.71 -6.56 -5.75
C PHE A 27 -7.56 -7.31 -4.41
N GLU A 28 -6.73 -8.35 -4.41
CA GLU A 28 -6.36 -9.12 -3.24
C GLU A 28 -4.84 -9.22 -3.16
N ILE A 29 -4.32 -9.11 -1.94
CA ILE A 29 -2.90 -9.30 -1.63
C ILE A 29 -2.78 -10.13 -0.37
N LYS A 30 -1.98 -11.20 -0.44
CA LYS A 30 -1.73 -12.11 0.67
C LYS A 30 -0.24 -12.46 0.74
N ILE A 31 0.20 -12.79 1.94
CA ILE A 31 1.55 -13.30 2.18
C ILE A 31 1.41 -14.78 2.46
N ASN A 32 2.10 -15.62 1.68
CA ASN A 32 2.08 -17.06 1.88
C ASN A 32 3.03 -17.48 3.03
N SER A 33 3.02 -18.76 3.40
CA SER A 33 3.85 -19.26 4.51
C SER A 33 5.36 -19.15 4.25
N ALA A 34 5.79 -19.04 2.99
CA ALA A 34 7.18 -18.83 2.61
C ALA A 34 7.60 -17.33 2.68
N GLY A 35 6.65 -16.42 2.94
CA GLY A 35 6.90 -14.98 2.99
C GLY A 35 6.80 -14.29 1.62
N GLU A 36 6.36 -15.00 0.58
CA GLU A 36 6.16 -14.40 -0.74
C GLU A 36 4.83 -13.65 -0.79
N ILE A 37 4.81 -12.60 -1.60
CA ILE A 37 3.62 -11.78 -1.82
C ILE A 37 2.88 -12.33 -3.03
N GLU A 38 1.66 -12.80 -2.82
CA GLU A 38 0.73 -13.20 -3.88
C GLU A 38 -0.31 -12.11 -4.05
N SER A 39 -0.43 -11.57 -5.27
CA SER A 39 -1.42 -10.56 -5.61
C SER A 39 -2.26 -11.01 -6.81
N SER A 40 -3.53 -10.59 -6.86
CA SER A 40 -4.39 -10.81 -8.02
C SER A 40 -4.01 -9.96 -9.24
N TYR A 41 -3.19 -8.91 -9.06
CA TYR A 41 -2.70 -8.06 -10.13
C TYR A 41 -1.20 -8.20 -10.30
N SER A 42 -0.74 -8.05 -11.54
CA SER A 42 0.70 -7.94 -11.84
C SER A 42 1.27 -6.61 -11.34
N ILE A 43 2.57 -6.60 -11.09
CA ILE A 43 3.32 -5.39 -10.68
C ILE A 43 3.12 -4.26 -11.71
N ASP A 44 3.14 -4.58 -13.00
CA ASP A 44 3.01 -3.60 -14.07
C ASP A 44 1.63 -2.93 -14.07
N GLN A 45 0.56 -3.70 -13.87
CA GLN A 45 -0.80 -3.16 -13.77
C GLN A 45 -0.98 -2.26 -12.55
N LEU A 46 -0.36 -2.62 -11.43
CA LEU A 46 -0.36 -1.79 -10.23
C LEU A 46 0.38 -0.48 -10.47
N ASN A 47 1.55 -0.53 -11.11
CA ASN A 47 2.32 0.67 -11.43
C ASN A 47 1.56 1.60 -12.36
N GLU A 48 0.91 1.08 -13.41
CA GLU A 48 0.08 1.88 -14.31
C GLU A 48 -1.07 2.56 -13.56
N PHE A 49 -1.76 1.81 -12.69
CA PHE A 49 -2.83 2.34 -11.87
C PHE A 49 -2.32 3.48 -10.95
N LEU A 50 -1.20 3.25 -10.25
CA LEU A 50 -0.60 4.23 -9.34
C LEU A 50 -0.19 5.49 -10.11
N ASN A 51 0.52 5.35 -11.24
CA ASN A 51 0.93 6.48 -12.07
C ASN A 51 -0.26 7.32 -12.57
N ARG A 52 -1.40 6.69 -12.84
CA ARG A 52 -2.61 7.39 -13.31
C ARG A 52 -3.42 8.06 -12.21
N LYS A 53 -3.50 7.46 -11.02
CA LYS A 53 -4.48 7.83 -9.98
C LYS A 53 -3.86 8.40 -8.72
N VAL A 54 -2.59 8.11 -8.47
CA VAL A 54 -1.88 8.54 -7.27
C VAL A 54 -0.86 9.57 -7.67
N TYR A 55 -1.01 10.76 -7.08
CA TYR A 55 -0.01 11.79 -7.21
C TYR A 55 1.25 11.42 -6.41
N ASP A 56 2.37 11.16 -7.10
CA ASP A 56 3.64 10.88 -6.42
C ASP A 56 4.28 12.16 -5.89
N LYS A 57 4.25 12.33 -4.57
CA LYS A 57 4.84 13.50 -3.89
C LYS A 57 6.37 13.52 -3.96
N LYS A 58 7.03 12.38 -4.17
CA LYS A 58 8.49 12.30 -4.24
C LYS A 58 9.03 12.87 -5.55
N LEU A 59 8.30 12.65 -6.65
CA LEU A 59 8.66 13.18 -7.97
C LEU A 59 8.56 14.71 -8.08
N LYS A 60 7.84 15.40 -7.18
CA LYS A 60 7.81 16.88 -7.17
C LYS A 60 9.18 17.51 -6.94
N ASN A 61 9.95 16.93 -6.03
CA ASN A 61 11.19 17.55 -5.56
C ASN A 61 12.34 17.37 -6.57
N ASP A 62 12.22 16.39 -7.46
CA ASP A 62 13.23 16.11 -8.47
C ASP A 62 13.06 17.00 -9.72
N VAL A 63 11.82 17.43 -10.04
CA VAL A 63 11.56 18.31 -11.19
C VAL A 63 12.11 19.72 -10.95
N GLU A 64 12.12 20.24 -9.71
CA GLU A 64 12.73 21.54 -9.40
C GLU A 64 14.27 21.53 -9.49
N ASN A 65 14.92 20.36 -9.50
CA ASN A 65 16.39 20.23 -9.50
C ASN A 65 17.00 19.87 -10.86
N GLN A 66 16.20 19.75 -11.93
CA GLN A 66 16.69 19.34 -13.27
C GLN A 66 16.62 20.42 -14.37
N GLU A 67 16.29 21.67 -14.04
CA GLU A 67 16.34 22.80 -15.00
C GLU A 67 17.65 23.60 -14.97
N ILE A 68 18.76 23.02 -14.49
CA ILE A 68 20.09 23.63 -14.62
C ILE A 68 21.06 22.59 -15.19
N LEU A 69 21.10 22.45 -16.52
CA LEU A 69 22.26 22.03 -17.31
C LEU A 69 22.06 22.41 -18.78
#